data_AF-A0A351IUE0-F1
#
_entry.id   AF-A0A351IUE0-F1
#
_cell.length_a   1.000
_cell.length_b   1.000
_cell.length_c   1.000
_cell.angle_alpha   90.00
_cell.angle_beta   90.00
_cell.angle_gamma   90.00
#
_symmetry.space_group_name_H-M   'P 1'
#
loop_
_entity.id
_entity.type
_entity.pdbx_description
1 polymer ?
#
loop_
_entity_poly.entity_id
_entity_poly.type
_entity_poly.pdbx_seq_one_letter_code
_entity_poly.pdbx_strand_id
1 'polypeptide(L)'
;MRGIDDDVRQRLVARLGPRLRVVVDRHRSQARNRQRALDEMEIRIREALVVKRPRRPTRPRRGAVERRLEAKRQQGARKAERRRDWD
;
A
#
# COMPACT_ATOMS: atom_id res chain seq x y z
N MET A 1 -2.94 -18.29 -31.09
CA MET A 1 -3.70 -17.14 -30.56
C MET A 1 -3.12 -16.82 -29.18
N ARG A 2 -2.40 -15.70 -29.02
CA ARG A 2 -1.71 -15.41 -27.74
C ARG A 2 -2.75 -14.94 -26.72
N GLY A 3 -3.04 -15.79 -25.74
CA GLY A 3 -3.84 -15.44 -24.58
C GLY A 3 -3.07 -14.55 -23.60
N ILE A 4 -3.79 -14.04 -22.60
CA ILE A 4 -3.17 -13.37 -21.44
C ILE A 4 -2.47 -14.45 -20.61
N ASP A 5 -1.24 -14.17 -20.18
CA ASP A 5 -0.48 -15.01 -19.26
C ASP A 5 -1.27 -15.30 -17.96
N ASP A 6 -1.12 -16.50 -17.40
CA ASP A 6 -1.93 -16.92 -16.26
C ASP A 6 -1.68 -16.09 -15.00
N ASP A 7 -0.45 -15.63 -14.75
CA ASP A 7 -0.15 -14.74 -13.62
C ASP A 7 -0.85 -13.39 -13.78
N VAL A 8 -0.86 -12.88 -15.01
CA VAL A 8 -1.53 -11.63 -15.36
C VAL A 8 -3.04 -11.80 -15.21
N ARG A 9 -3.61 -12.91 -15.70
CA ARG A 9 -5.03 -13.24 -15.54
C ARG A 9 -5.42 -13.30 -14.06
N GLN A 10 -4.67 -14.03 -13.24
CA GLN A 10 -4.97 -14.16 -11.81
C GLN A 10 -4.98 -12.79 -11.11
N ARG A 11 -3.99 -11.94 -11.40
CA ARG A 11 -3.95 -10.57 -10.84
C ARG A 11 -5.13 -9.71 -11.28
N LEU A 12 -5.49 -9.77 -12.55
CA LEU A 12 -6.63 -9.02 -13.08
C LEU A 12 -7.94 -9.49 -12.44
N VAL A 13 -8.15 -10.81 -12.33
CA VAL A 13 -9.33 -11.38 -11.67
C VAL A 13 -9.38 -11.02 -10.19
N ALA A 14 -8.25 -11.10 -9.49
CA ALA A 14 -8.18 -10.76 -8.07
C ALA A 14 -8.51 -9.28 -7.77
N ARG A 15 -8.21 -8.36 -8.71
CA ARG A 15 -8.43 -6.92 -8.51
C ARG A 15 -9.72 -6.38 -9.12
N LEU A 16 -10.12 -6.89 -10.28
CA LEU A 16 -11.25 -6.38 -11.06
C LEU A 16 -12.45 -7.34 -11.07
N GLY A 17 -12.30 -8.54 -10.53
CA GLY A 17 -13.29 -9.59 -10.57
C GLY A 17 -13.31 -10.39 -11.88
N PRO A 18 -14.23 -11.35 -12.04
CA PRO A 18 -14.29 -12.22 -13.21
C PRO A 18 -14.76 -11.48 -14.49
N ARG A 19 -15.39 -10.30 -14.36
CA ARG A 19 -15.92 -9.52 -15.49
C ARG A 19 -15.72 -8.03 -15.25
N LEU A 20 -14.99 -7.36 -16.14
CA LEU A 20 -14.88 -5.90 -16.19
C LEU A 20 -15.92 -5.34 -17.16
N ARG A 21 -16.82 -4.47 -16.67
CA ARG A 21 -17.81 -3.76 -17.50
C ARG A 21 -17.61 -2.26 -17.39
N VAL A 22 -17.55 -1.59 -18.53
CA VAL A 22 -17.47 -0.13 -18.65
C VAL A 22 -18.68 0.34 -19.46
N VAL A 23 -19.40 1.33 -18.95
CA VAL A 23 -20.55 1.96 -19.62
C VAL A 23 -20.23 3.44 -19.77
N VAL A 24 -20.39 3.97 -21.00
CA VAL A 24 -20.16 5.37 -21.32
C VAL A 24 -21.32 5.90 -22.14
N ASP A 25 -21.90 6.99 -21.68
CA ASP A 25 -22.96 7.74 -22.38
C ASP A 25 -22.67 9.24 -22.27
N ARG A 26 -21.67 9.71 -23.01
CA ARG A 26 -21.16 11.09 -22.90
C ARG A 26 -21.38 11.91 -24.16
N HIS A 27 -21.43 11.26 -25.32
CA HIS A 27 -21.56 11.88 -26.62
C HIS A 27 -22.78 11.32 -27.35
N ARG A 28 -23.37 12.13 -28.23
CA ARG A 28 -24.41 11.66 -29.16
C ARG A 28 -23.90 10.59 -30.14
N SER A 29 -22.59 10.55 -30.39
CA SER A 29 -21.96 9.56 -31.28
C SER A 29 -21.59 8.29 -30.52
N GLN A 30 -22.15 7.16 -30.95
CA GLN A 30 -21.80 5.83 -30.44
C GLN A 30 -20.32 5.49 -30.63
N ALA A 31 -19.71 5.89 -31.75
CA ALA A 31 -18.29 5.64 -32.03
C ALA A 31 -17.39 6.32 -30.99
N ARG A 32 -17.72 7.57 -30.63
CA ARG A 32 -17.00 8.30 -29.57
C ARG A 32 -17.20 7.67 -28.20
N ASN A 33 -18.41 7.23 -27.89
CA ASN A 33 -18.69 6.53 -26.63
C ASN A 33 -17.94 5.18 -26.56
N ARG A 34 -17.88 4.44 -27.67
CA ARG A 34 -17.12 3.18 -27.76
C ARG A 34 -15.63 3.41 -27.54
N GLN A 35 -15.04 4.40 -28.22
CA GLN A 35 -13.63 4.73 -28.03
C GLN A 35 -13.35 5.07 -26.57
N ARG A 36 -14.20 5.92 -25.97
CA ARG A 36 -14.03 6.30 -24.57
C ARG A 36 -14.15 5.10 -23.62
N ALA A 37 -15.08 4.18 -23.88
CA ALA A 37 -15.22 2.97 -23.06
C ALA A 37 -13.97 2.08 -23.14
N LEU A 38 -13.31 2.01 -24.30
CA LEU A 38 -12.05 1.30 -24.46
C LEU A 38 -10.92 1.99 -23.69
N ASP A 39 -10.79 3.31 -23.78
CA ASP A 39 -9.77 4.08 -23.05
C ASP A 39 -9.90 3.87 -21.54
N GLU A 40 -11.13 3.95 -21.01
CA GLU A 40 -11.43 3.72 -19.59
C GLU A 40 -11.14 2.27 -19.17
N MET A 41 -11.43 1.29 -20.04
CA MET A 41 -11.11 -0.11 -19.81
C MET A 41 -9.60 -0.32 -19.73
N GLU A 42 -8.85 0.28 -20.66
CA GLU A 42 -7.40 0.22 -20.69
C GLU A 42 -6.78 0.81 -19.42
N ILE A 43 -7.25 1.98 -18.97
CA ILE A 43 -6.78 2.61 -17.72
C ILE A 43 -6.96 1.67 -16.54
N ARG A 44 -8.17 1.11 -16.35
CA ARG A 44 -8.47 0.19 -15.24
C ARG A 44 -7.60 -1.06 -15.28
N ILE A 45 -7.36 -1.61 -16.47
CA ILE A 45 -6.48 -2.77 -16.65
C ILE A 45 -5.05 -2.39 -16.28
N ARG A 46 -4.51 -1.27 -16.79
CA ARG A 46 -3.15 -0.80 -16.48
C ARG A 46 -2.95 -0.58 -14.98
N GLU A 47 -3.90 0.08 -14.32
CA GLU A 47 -3.88 0.30 -12.87
C GLU A 47 -3.90 -1.02 -12.09
N ALA A 48 -4.73 -1.97 -12.52
CA ALA A 48 -4.79 -3.29 -11.90
C ALA A 48 -3.51 -4.11 -12.11
N LEU A 49 -2.67 -3.79 -13.08
CA LEU A 49 -1.37 -4.46 -13.26
C LEU A 49 -0.27 -3.88 -12.38
N VAL A 50 -0.46 -2.68 -11.80
CA VAL A 50 0.54 -2.06 -10.94
C VAL A 50 0.75 -2.87 -9.67
N VAL A 51 1.97 -3.39 -9.50
CA VAL A 51 2.39 -4.07 -8.27
C VAL A 51 3.09 -3.06 -7.36
N LYS A 52 2.45 -2.73 -6.23
CA LYS A 52 3.07 -1.89 -5.20
C LYS A 52 4.22 -2.65 -4.57
N ARG A 53 5.41 -2.03 -4.54
CA ARG A 53 6.57 -2.60 -3.86
C ARG A 53 6.27 -2.70 -2.36
N PRO A 54 6.53 -3.86 -1.71
CA PRO A 54 6.35 -3.98 -0.27
C PRO A 54 7.14 -2.91 0.47
N ARG A 55 6.51 -2.23 1.42
CA ARG A 55 7.22 -1.26 2.26
C ARG A 55 8.20 -2.00 3.16
N ARG A 56 9.47 -1.62 3.11
CA ARG A 56 10.44 -2.04 4.12
C ARG A 56 10.30 -1.11 5.34
N PRO A 57 10.06 -1.64 6.55
CA PRO A 57 9.97 -0.80 7.74
C PRO A 57 11.30 -0.07 7.95
N THR A 58 11.22 1.20 8.33
CA THR A 58 12.41 1.99 8.68
C THR A 58 12.88 1.60 10.08
N ARG A 59 14.19 1.57 10.28
CA ARG A 59 14.76 1.42 11.64
C ARG A 59 14.31 2.60 12.53
N PRO A 60 14.22 2.42 13.86
CA PRO A 60 14.00 3.53 14.77
C PRO A 60 15.02 4.65 14.56
N ARG A 61 14.57 5.91 14.63
CA ARG A 61 15.46 7.06 14.50
C ARG A 61 16.42 7.13 15.69
N ARG A 62 17.60 7.71 15.48
CA ARG A 62 18.61 7.92 16.55
C ARG A 62 18.03 8.59 17.80
N GLY A 63 17.26 9.66 17.65
CA GLY A 63 16.62 10.34 18.78
C GLY A 63 15.60 9.48 19.55
N ALA A 64 14.97 8.49 18.90
CA ALA A 64 14.12 7.53 19.62
C ALA A 64 14.95 6.56 20.46
N VAL A 65 16.11 6.14 19.94
CA VAL A 65 17.07 5.30 20.68
C VAL A 65 17.65 6.06 21.87
N GLU A 66 18.06 7.32 21.68
CA GLU A 66 18.60 8.18 22.73
C GLU A 66 17.59 8.41 23.85
N ARG A 67 16.35 8.79 23.54
CA ARG A 67 15.27 8.97 24.54
C ARG A 67 14.99 7.69 25.32
N ARG A 68 15.00 6.53 24.66
CA ARG A 68 14.83 5.22 25.34
C ARG A 68 15.96 4.97 26.34
N LEU A 69 17.21 5.19 25.93
CA LEU A 69 18.37 4.98 26.80
C LEU A 69 18.36 5.95 27.98
N GLU A 70 17.97 7.20 27.74
CA GLU A 70 17.88 8.22 28.78
C GLU A 70 16.78 7.90 29.81
N ALA A 71 15.58 7.53 29.34
CA ALA A 71 14.51 7.05 30.21
C ALA A 71 14.95 5.83 31.03
N LYS A 72 15.71 4.90 30.43
CA LYS A 72 16.26 3.73 31.14
C LYS A 72 17.23 4.15 32.25
N ARG A 73 18.11 5.13 32.01
CA ARG A 73 19.04 5.66 33.04
C ARG A 73 18.29 6.32 34.19
N GLN A 74 17.34 7.21 33.89
CA GLN A 74 16.55 7.89 34.90
C GLN A 74 15.75 6.92 35.78
N GLN A 75 15.17 5.87 35.20
CA GLN A 75 14.51 4.82 35.95
C GLN A 75 15.47 4.03 36.84
N GLY A 76 16.70 3.79 36.38
CA GLY A 76 17.76 3.16 37.17
C GLY A 76 18.15 4.00 38.38
N ALA A 77 18.38 5.30 38.18
CA ALA A 77 18.69 6.25 39.26
C ALA A 77 17.58 6.28 40.32
N ARG A 78 16.32 6.46 39.90
CA ARG A 78 15.15 6.41 40.81
C ARG A 78 15.00 5.09 41.57
N LYS A 79 15.48 3.97 41.02
CA LYS A 79 15.48 2.68 41.73
C LYS A 79 16.62 2.59 42.74
N ALA A 80 17.76 3.20 42.47
CA ALA A 80 18.91 3.21 43.37
C ALA A 80 18.69 4.13 44.58
N GLU A 81 18.14 5.33 44.36
CA GLU A 81 17.77 6.27 45.42
C GLU A 81 16.84 5.61 46.45
N ARG A 82 15.76 4.97 45.98
CA ARG A 82 14.81 4.26 46.86
C ARG A 82 15.44 3.13 47.70
N ARG A 83 16.59 2.59 47.33
CA ARG A 83 17.29 1.59 48.15
C ARG A 83 18.16 2.23 49.23
N ARG A 84 18.63 3.46 49.01
CA ARG A 84 19.46 4.19 49.99
C ARG A 84 18.65 4.76 51.14
N ASP A 85 17.38 5.12 50.90
CA ASP A 85 16.49 5.65 51.94
C ASP A 85 16.05 4.58 52.98
N TRP A 86 16.47 3.32 52.84
CA TRP A 86 16.19 2.23 53.79
C TRP A 86 17.39 1.87 54.71
N ASP A 87 18.55 2.53 54.52
CA ASP A 87 19.71 2.48 55.41
C ASP A 87 19.76 3.75 56.29
#